data_AF-A0A4Y2P2X5-F1
#
_entry.id   AF-A0A4Y2P2X5-F1
#
_cell.length_a   1.000
_cell.length_b   1.000
_cell.length_c   1.000
_cell.angle_alpha   90.00
_cell.angle_beta   90.00
_cell.angle_gamma   90.00
#
_symmetry.space_group_name_H-M   'P 1'
#
loop_
_entity.id
_entity.type
_entity.pdbx_description
1 polymer ?
#
loop_
_entity_poly.entity_id
_entity_poly.type
_entity_poly.pdbx_seq_one_letter_code
_entity_poly.pdbx_strand_id
1 'polypeptide(L)'
;MRLYPDVDPGMALQELEATRPGLLDFILKQQQEDGSFGGILATYLALPALSGRSFLQINDHCSQRYETDLAPIEVLKNPKRRKINVQYSLNYGYPPEVTQTIQMQVAEGINFLDVMRLAQEINPKFRFMLDGNREVPVVYSIGGIPNDAEKGMFWTLYLVSKNREDAGRLAPYSGNIKELIPHTGDEYIFWMRSM
;
A
#
# COMPACT_ATOMS: atom_id res chain seq x y z
N MET A 1 27.49 4.38 53.26
CA MET A 1 28.12 4.64 51.96
C MET A 1 27.02 4.57 50.91
N ARG A 2 26.41 5.70 50.51
CA ARG A 2 25.44 5.76 49.40
C ARG A 2 26.23 6.15 48.15
N LEU A 3 26.24 5.27 47.15
CA LEU A 3 26.85 5.51 45.85
C LEU A 3 25.73 5.52 44.81
N TYR A 4 25.19 6.70 44.51
CA TYR A 4 24.68 7.15 43.21
C TYR A 4 24.23 8.61 43.40
N PRO A 5 24.76 9.60 42.66
CA PRO A 5 24.24 10.95 42.71
C PRO A 5 22.85 10.97 42.04
N ASP A 6 21.87 11.58 42.72
CA ASP A 6 20.58 11.91 42.12
C ASP A 6 20.84 12.87 40.95
N VAL A 7 20.65 12.38 39.72
CA VAL A 7 20.71 13.22 38.52
C VAL A 7 19.41 14.02 38.46
N ASP A 8 19.50 15.34 38.55
CA ASP A 8 18.37 16.25 38.37
C ASP A 8 17.74 16.03 36.98
N PRO A 9 16.45 15.64 36.90
CA PRO A 9 15.76 15.43 35.63
C PRO A 9 15.79 16.65 34.71
N GLY A 10 15.85 17.86 35.28
CA GLY A 10 15.95 19.10 34.51
C GLY A 10 17.29 19.25 33.79
N MET A 11 18.40 18.90 34.44
CA MET A 11 19.72 18.89 33.81
C MET A 11 19.83 17.81 32.73
N ALA A 12 19.30 16.62 32.98
CA ALA A 12 19.37 15.51 32.01
C ALA A 12 18.62 15.84 30.71
N LEU A 13 17.48 16.53 30.80
CA LEU A 13 16.73 16.97 29.62
C LEU A 13 17.49 18.05 28.84
N GLN A 14 18.09 19.00 29.55
CA GLN A 14 18.83 20.11 28.94
C GLN A 14 20.12 19.63 28.24
N GLU A 15 20.84 18.66 28.81
CA GLU A 15 21.99 18.01 28.18
C GLU A 15 21.60 17.20 26.94
N LEU A 16 20.46 16.49 26.99
CA LEU A 16 19.92 15.74 25.87
C LEU A 16 19.53 16.66 24.71
N GLU A 17 18.91 17.80 25.00
CA GLU A 17 18.54 18.80 23.99
C GLU A 17 19.77 19.46 23.35
N ALA A 18 20.82 19.74 24.14
CA ALA A 18 22.07 20.29 23.66
C ALA A 18 22.87 19.31 22.77
N THR A 19 22.77 18.00 23.03
CA THR A 19 23.49 16.94 22.30
C THR A 19 22.70 16.34 21.13
N ARG A 20 21.37 16.53 21.10
CA ARG A 20 20.47 16.05 20.04
C ARG A 20 20.97 16.35 18.60
N PRO A 21 21.48 17.55 18.27
CA PRO A 21 21.85 17.89 16.90
C PRO A 21 23.03 17.08 16.33
N GLY A 22 23.81 16.38 17.17
CA GLY A 22 24.94 15.54 16.75
C GLY A 22 24.82 14.07 17.13
N LEU A 23 23.72 13.68 17.81
CA LEU A 23 23.54 12.32 18.31
C LEU A 23 23.37 11.31 17.17
N LEU A 24 22.63 11.65 16.11
CA LEU A 24 22.46 10.77 14.95
C LEU A 24 23.78 10.55 14.23
N ASP A 25 24.57 11.61 14.00
CA ASP A 25 25.90 11.50 13.39
C ASP A 25 26.86 10.65 14.23
N PHE A 26 26.78 10.77 15.57
CA PHE A 26 27.54 9.95 16.49
C PHE A 26 27.15 8.47 16.37
N ILE A 27 25.86 8.16 16.36
CA ILE A 27 25.37 6.78 16.19
C ILE A 27 25.81 6.23 14.83
N LEU A 28 25.59 6.97 13.74
CA LEU A 28 25.97 6.53 12.39
C LEU A 28 27.47 6.24 12.25
N LYS A 29 28.33 6.99 12.94
CA LYS A 29 29.78 6.70 12.98
C LYS A 29 30.15 5.38 13.66
N GLN A 30 29.26 4.80 14.46
CA GLN A 30 29.45 3.47 15.07
C GLN A 30 28.99 2.33 14.15
N GLN A 31 28.37 2.63 13.00
CA GLN A 31 27.95 1.61 12.05
C GLN A 31 29.17 1.01 11.35
N GLN A 32 29.21 -0.31 11.27
CA GLN A 32 30.26 -1.06 10.57
C GLN A 32 30.02 -1.05 9.06
N GLU A 33 31.01 -1.47 8.27
CA GLU A 33 30.92 -1.51 6.80
C GLU A 33 29.79 -2.42 6.30
N ASP A 34 29.44 -3.47 7.05
CA ASP A 34 28.32 -4.37 6.76
C ASP A 34 26.95 -3.79 7.14
N GLY A 35 26.91 -2.57 7.67
CA GLY A 35 25.72 -1.89 8.12
C GLY A 35 25.26 -2.28 9.53
N SER A 36 25.97 -3.18 10.22
CA SER A 36 25.64 -3.62 11.57
C SER A 36 26.23 -2.70 12.65
N PHE A 37 25.73 -2.84 13.88
CA PHE A 37 26.27 -2.18 15.08
C PHE A 37 27.01 -3.17 15.99
N GLY A 38 27.71 -4.15 15.40
CA GLY A 38 28.48 -5.17 16.15
C GLY A 38 27.70 -6.38 16.62
N GLY A 39 26.43 -6.51 16.22
CA GLY A 39 25.64 -7.71 16.44
C GLY A 39 24.14 -7.46 16.28
N ILE A 40 23.37 -8.55 16.14
CA ILE A 40 21.92 -8.48 15.87
C ILE A 40 21.18 -7.64 16.91
N LEU A 41 21.49 -7.82 18.20
CA LEU A 41 20.82 -7.08 19.28
C LEU A 41 21.16 -5.59 19.26
N ALA A 42 22.43 -5.24 19.07
CA ALA A 42 22.86 -3.84 18.99
C ALA A 42 22.26 -3.15 17.76
N THR A 43 22.26 -3.82 16.61
CA THR A 43 21.60 -3.34 15.40
C THR A 43 20.10 -3.16 15.62
N TYR A 44 19.42 -4.15 16.21
CA TYR A 44 17.99 -4.10 16.49
C TYR A 44 17.60 -2.91 17.38
N LEU A 45 18.39 -2.62 18.41
CA LEU A 45 18.14 -1.52 19.34
C LEU A 45 18.47 -0.13 18.75
N ALA A 46 19.39 -0.05 17.81
CA ALA A 46 19.75 1.21 17.13
C ALA A 46 18.68 1.66 16.11
N LEU A 47 18.01 0.72 15.46
CA LEU A 47 17.07 0.99 14.35
C LEU A 47 15.91 1.93 14.71
N PRO A 48 15.21 1.79 15.85
CA PRO A 48 14.16 2.74 16.24
C PRO A 48 14.69 4.17 16.39
N ALA A 49 15.84 4.36 17.04
CA ALA A 49 16.44 5.68 17.22
C ALA A 49 16.81 6.33 15.88
N LEU A 50 17.41 5.57 14.97
CA LEU A 50 17.77 6.04 13.62
C LEU A 50 16.55 6.40 12.75
N SER A 51 15.41 5.77 12.99
CA SER A 51 14.15 6.08 12.31
C SER A 51 13.32 7.17 13.00
N GLY A 52 13.84 7.79 14.06
CA GLY A 52 13.11 8.77 14.86
C GLY A 52 11.92 8.17 15.61
N ARG A 53 11.96 6.86 15.88
CA ARG A 53 10.92 6.09 16.56
C ARG A 53 11.35 5.68 17.97
N SER A 54 10.38 5.34 18.82
CA SER A 54 10.63 4.77 20.14
C SER A 54 9.70 3.58 20.43
N PHE A 55 10.04 2.78 21.45
CA PHE A 55 9.20 1.67 21.90
C PHE A 55 7.81 2.12 22.37
N LEU A 56 7.65 3.39 22.75
CA LEU A 56 6.35 3.97 23.13
C LEU A 56 5.41 4.14 21.93
N GLN A 57 5.94 4.08 20.71
CA GLN A 57 5.17 4.15 19.46
C GLN A 57 4.81 2.77 18.91
N ILE A 58 5.13 1.69 19.63
CA ILE A 58 4.62 0.36 19.31
C ILE A 58 3.11 0.39 19.54
N ASN A 59 2.36 0.17 18.46
CA ASN A 59 0.91 0.05 18.45
C ASN A 59 0.54 -1.15 17.56
N ASP A 60 -0.69 -1.64 17.68
CA ASP A 60 -1.23 -2.81 16.98
C ASP A 60 -1.46 -2.60 15.46
N HIS A 61 -0.81 -1.61 14.86
CA HIS A 61 -0.83 -1.39 13.42
C HIS A 61 0.10 -2.38 12.68
N CYS A 62 -0.23 -3.67 12.73
CA CYS A 62 0.42 -4.70 11.89
C CYS A 62 -0.11 -4.72 10.43
N SER A 63 -0.82 -3.67 9.98
CA SER A 63 -1.61 -3.70 8.73
C SER A 63 -0.86 -3.26 7.46
N GLN A 64 0.43 -2.96 7.52
CA GLN A 64 1.18 -2.40 6.37
C GLN A 64 2.38 -3.26 5.93
N ARG A 65 2.24 -4.59 5.91
CA ARG A 65 3.25 -5.50 5.31
C ARG A 65 3.14 -5.64 3.78
N TYR A 66 2.82 -4.56 3.05
CA TYR A 66 2.73 -4.62 1.58
C TYR A 66 3.67 -3.67 0.83
N GLU A 67 4.48 -2.87 1.52
CA GLU A 67 5.27 -1.83 0.83
C GLU A 67 6.54 -2.32 0.14
N THR A 68 7.04 -3.53 0.43
CA THR A 68 8.38 -3.92 -0.07
C THR A 68 8.45 -4.26 -1.57
N ASP A 69 7.33 -4.61 -2.22
CA ASP A 69 7.29 -4.98 -3.66
C ASP A 69 6.52 -3.99 -4.54
N LEU A 70 5.96 -2.92 -3.97
CA LEU A 70 5.14 -1.97 -4.71
C LEU A 70 6.01 -0.86 -5.30
N ALA A 71 5.90 -0.64 -6.61
CA ALA A 71 6.57 0.49 -7.25
C ALA A 71 6.10 1.82 -6.61
N PRO A 72 6.99 2.78 -6.34
CA PRO A 72 6.59 4.10 -5.88
C PRO A 72 5.62 4.77 -6.86
N ILE A 73 4.65 5.54 -6.35
CA ILE A 73 3.61 6.17 -7.18
C ILE A 73 4.23 7.14 -8.20
N GLU A 74 5.34 7.79 -7.85
CA GLU A 74 6.10 8.70 -8.70
C GLU A 74 6.69 7.96 -9.90
N VAL A 75 7.13 6.71 -9.70
CA VAL A 75 7.66 5.85 -10.77
C VAL A 75 6.53 5.46 -11.74
N LEU A 76 5.33 5.20 -11.22
CA LEU A 76 4.14 4.90 -12.04
C LEU A 76 3.67 6.11 -12.86
N LYS A 77 3.83 7.33 -12.34
CA LYS A 77 3.46 8.59 -13.01
C LYS A 77 4.49 9.07 -14.04
N ASN A 78 5.58 8.31 -14.28
CA ASN A 78 6.68 8.74 -15.14
C ASN A 78 6.20 9.09 -16.57
N PRO A 79 6.37 10.37 -17.02
CA PRO A 79 5.85 10.83 -18.30
C PRO A 79 6.60 10.29 -19.52
N LYS A 80 7.80 9.71 -19.33
CA LYS A 80 8.63 9.19 -20.43
C LYS A 80 8.21 7.80 -20.92
N ARG A 81 7.36 7.09 -20.18
CA ARG A 81 6.85 5.78 -20.60
C ARG A 81 5.68 5.94 -21.57
N ARG A 82 5.56 5.01 -22.51
CA ARG A 82 4.36 4.88 -23.35
C ARG A 82 3.14 4.69 -22.44
N LYS A 83 2.05 5.37 -22.76
CA LYS A 83 0.82 5.34 -21.97
C LYS A 83 -0.30 4.62 -22.71
N ILE A 84 -1.16 3.95 -21.95
CA ILE A 84 -2.40 3.33 -22.41
C ILE A 84 -3.59 3.95 -21.69
N ASN A 85 -4.74 3.96 -22.35
CA ASN A 85 -6.00 4.37 -21.74
C ASN A 85 -6.66 3.16 -21.08
N VAL A 86 -6.96 3.29 -19.80
CA VAL A 86 -7.66 2.26 -19.01
C VAL A 86 -8.98 2.84 -18.50
N GLN A 87 -10.07 2.09 -18.70
CA GLN A 87 -11.37 2.38 -18.12
C GLN A 87 -11.61 1.47 -16.93
N TYR A 88 -11.76 2.07 -15.74
CA TYR A 88 -12.00 1.35 -14.49
C TYR A 88 -13.33 1.82 -13.88
N SER A 89 -14.24 0.89 -13.63
CA SER A 89 -15.56 1.17 -13.06
C SER A 89 -15.82 0.39 -11.77
N LEU A 90 -16.60 1.00 -10.88
CA LEU A 90 -17.19 0.39 -9.70
C LEU A 90 -18.70 0.31 -9.89
N ASN A 91 -19.26 -0.88 -9.72
CA ASN A 91 -20.70 -1.12 -9.73
C ASN A 91 -21.15 -1.67 -8.38
N TYR A 92 -22.32 -1.23 -7.90
CA TYR A 92 -22.98 -1.75 -6.71
C TYR A 92 -24.43 -2.09 -7.01
N GLY A 93 -24.90 -3.26 -6.56
CA GLY A 93 -26.27 -3.74 -6.77
C GLY A 93 -26.47 -4.49 -8.09
N TYR A 94 -27.64 -5.11 -8.27
CA TYR A 94 -28.04 -5.74 -9.54
C TYR A 94 -29.53 -5.48 -9.84
N PRO A 95 -29.87 -4.68 -10.88
CA PRO A 95 -28.98 -3.94 -11.79
C PRO A 95 -28.10 -2.90 -11.05
N PRO A 96 -27.03 -2.35 -11.66
CA PRO A 96 -26.16 -1.40 -10.99
C PRO A 96 -26.95 -0.16 -10.54
N GLU A 97 -27.07 0.04 -9.24
CA GLU A 97 -27.72 1.21 -8.64
C GLU A 97 -26.75 2.39 -8.60
N VAL A 98 -25.46 2.08 -8.37
CA VAL A 98 -24.37 3.05 -8.34
C VAL A 98 -23.29 2.58 -9.30
N THR A 99 -22.95 3.44 -10.26
CA THR A 99 -21.81 3.26 -11.15
C THR A 99 -20.88 4.46 -11.01
N GLN A 100 -19.61 4.20 -10.70
CA GLN A 100 -18.55 5.20 -10.71
C GLN A 100 -17.46 4.74 -11.67
N THR A 101 -17.22 5.52 -12.72
CA THR A 101 -16.17 5.23 -13.71
C THR A 101 -15.06 6.28 -13.62
N ILE A 102 -13.83 5.83 -13.85
CA ILE A 102 -12.66 6.66 -14.06
C ILE A 102 -11.93 6.19 -15.31
N GLN A 103 -11.49 7.14 -16.13
CA GLN A 103 -10.61 6.90 -17.26
C GLN A 103 -9.25 7.47 -16.93
N MET A 104 -8.21 6.67 -17.08
CA MET A 104 -6.85 7.04 -16.69
C MET A 104 -5.85 6.71 -17.81
N GLN A 105 -4.88 7.60 -18.00
CA GLN A 105 -3.69 7.29 -18.76
C GLN A 105 -2.61 6.75 -17.83
N VAL A 106 -2.30 5.47 -17.97
CA VAL A 106 -1.31 4.79 -17.13
C VAL A 106 -0.14 4.30 -17.99
N ALA A 107 1.03 4.10 -17.38
CA ALA A 107 2.18 3.54 -18.09
C ALA A 107 1.83 2.13 -18.60
N GLU A 108 2.22 1.83 -19.84
CA GLU A 108 2.06 0.50 -20.43
C GLU A 108 2.88 -0.54 -19.64
N GLY A 109 2.31 -1.74 -19.45
CA GLY A 109 2.98 -2.86 -18.79
C GLY A 109 2.93 -2.87 -17.25
N ILE A 110 2.23 -1.93 -16.61
CA ILE A 110 1.96 -2.02 -15.16
C ILE A 110 0.86 -3.05 -14.88
N ASN A 111 0.82 -3.57 -13.66
CA ASN A 111 -0.25 -4.48 -13.23
C ASN A 111 -1.51 -3.73 -12.78
N PHE A 112 -2.62 -4.46 -12.64
CA PHE A 112 -3.90 -3.86 -12.27
C PHE A 112 -3.95 -3.37 -10.83
N LEU A 113 -3.16 -3.95 -9.91
CA LEU A 113 -3.00 -3.40 -8.56
C LEU A 113 -2.43 -1.98 -8.59
N ASP A 114 -1.44 -1.70 -9.45
CA ASP A 114 -0.90 -0.36 -9.63
C ASP A 114 -1.90 0.59 -10.29
N VAL A 115 -2.75 0.10 -11.19
CA VAL A 115 -3.91 0.88 -11.71
C VAL A 115 -4.85 1.27 -10.58
N MET A 116 -5.20 0.34 -9.69
CA MET A 116 -6.04 0.65 -8.53
C MET A 116 -5.38 1.67 -7.61
N ARG A 117 -4.06 1.59 -7.40
CA ARG A 117 -3.29 2.56 -6.60
C ARG A 117 -3.30 3.95 -7.22
N LEU A 118 -3.23 4.06 -8.55
CA LEU A 118 -3.38 5.35 -9.24
C LEU A 118 -4.82 5.87 -9.16
N ALA A 119 -5.82 5.00 -9.24
CA ALA A 119 -7.23 5.40 -9.17
C ALA A 119 -7.60 6.05 -7.83
N GLN A 120 -7.14 5.48 -6.71
CA GLN A 120 -7.44 6.03 -5.38
C GLN A 120 -6.80 7.41 -5.14
N GLU A 121 -5.67 7.70 -5.78
CA GLU A 121 -5.02 9.02 -5.73
C GLU A 121 -5.84 10.08 -6.46
N ILE A 122 -6.53 9.69 -7.53
CA ILE A 122 -7.33 10.61 -8.35
C ILE A 122 -8.72 10.79 -7.75
N ASN A 123 -9.32 9.72 -7.25
CA ASN A 123 -10.67 9.74 -6.69
C ASN A 123 -10.77 8.84 -5.45
N PRO A 124 -11.01 9.41 -4.26
CA PRO A 124 -11.10 8.65 -3.01
C PRO A 124 -12.17 7.55 -2.99
N LYS A 125 -13.18 7.60 -3.87
CA LYS A 125 -14.17 6.52 -4.02
C LYS A 125 -13.55 5.20 -4.50
N PHE A 126 -12.36 5.25 -5.11
CA PHE A 126 -11.61 4.08 -5.55
C PHE A 126 -10.59 3.58 -4.51
N ARG A 127 -10.54 4.20 -3.32
CA ARG A 127 -9.69 3.73 -2.22
C ARG A 127 -10.06 2.30 -1.87
N PHE A 128 -9.08 1.42 -1.81
CA PHE A 128 -9.30 -0.01 -1.59
C PHE A 128 -8.46 -0.55 -0.44
N MET A 129 -8.88 -1.69 0.11
CA MET A 129 -8.11 -2.46 1.09
C MET A 129 -8.00 -3.90 0.61
N LEU A 130 -6.83 -4.50 0.82
CA LEU A 130 -6.56 -5.91 0.55
C LEU A 130 -6.72 -6.72 1.84
N ASP A 131 -7.12 -7.99 1.68
CA ASP A 131 -7.10 -8.96 2.78
C ASP A 131 -5.65 -9.31 3.14
N GLY A 132 -5.23 -8.84 4.32
CA GLY A 132 -3.89 -8.99 4.90
C GLY A 132 -3.45 -10.43 5.13
N ASN A 133 -4.41 -11.36 5.23
CA ASN A 133 -4.17 -12.71 5.73
C ASN A 133 -3.90 -13.74 4.63
N ARG A 134 -3.85 -13.31 3.37
CA ARG A 134 -3.71 -14.19 2.21
C ARG A 134 -2.39 -13.97 1.48
N GLU A 135 -1.81 -15.07 1.01
CA GLU A 135 -0.62 -15.07 0.15
C GLU A 135 -0.92 -14.40 -1.20
N VAL A 136 -2.11 -14.67 -1.76
CA VAL A 136 -2.64 -13.95 -2.92
C VAL A 136 -3.52 -12.79 -2.44
N PRO A 137 -3.19 -11.53 -2.78
CA PRO A 137 -3.96 -10.38 -2.34
C PRO A 137 -5.37 -10.40 -2.94
N VAL A 138 -6.38 -10.45 -2.08
CA VAL A 138 -7.78 -10.35 -2.45
C VAL A 138 -8.31 -8.98 -2.04
N VAL A 139 -9.07 -8.33 -2.90
CA VAL A 139 -9.70 -7.04 -2.56
C VAL A 139 -10.81 -7.28 -1.54
N TYR A 140 -10.64 -6.69 -0.35
CA TYR A 140 -11.56 -6.79 0.77
C TYR A 140 -12.58 -5.65 0.78
N SER A 141 -12.17 -4.45 0.38
CA SER A 141 -13.07 -3.28 0.33
C SER A 141 -12.68 -2.31 -0.77
N ILE A 142 -13.67 -1.57 -1.29
CA ILE A 142 -13.47 -0.44 -2.21
C ILE A 142 -14.44 0.68 -1.81
N GLY A 143 -13.97 1.92 -1.80
CA GLY A 143 -14.78 3.09 -1.44
C GLY A 143 -15.30 3.06 0.00
N GLY A 144 -14.64 2.30 0.88
CA GLY A 144 -15.09 2.07 2.26
C GLY A 144 -16.18 1.02 2.43
N ILE A 145 -16.61 0.36 1.34
CA ILE A 145 -17.61 -0.73 1.38
C ILE A 145 -16.85 -2.07 1.44
N PRO A 146 -16.89 -2.81 2.57
CA PRO A 146 -16.25 -4.11 2.67
C PRO A 146 -17.09 -5.22 2.01
N ASN A 147 -16.45 -6.35 1.74
CA ASN A 147 -17.13 -7.60 1.46
C ASN A 147 -18.03 -8.00 2.65
N ASP A 148 -19.17 -8.60 2.37
CA ASP A 148 -20.13 -9.07 3.36
C ASP A 148 -20.37 -10.57 3.14
N ALA A 149 -19.64 -11.39 3.89
CA ALA A 149 -19.69 -12.84 3.77
C ALA A 149 -21.04 -13.43 4.23
N GLU A 150 -21.73 -12.78 5.16
CA GLU A 150 -23.05 -13.22 5.64
C GLU A 150 -24.10 -13.09 4.54
N LYS A 151 -23.97 -12.07 3.68
CA LYS A 151 -24.85 -11.84 2.54
C LYS A 151 -24.33 -12.39 1.21
N GLY A 152 -23.16 -13.04 1.20
CA GLY A 152 -22.54 -13.55 -0.03
C GLY A 152 -22.13 -12.45 -1.02
N MET A 153 -21.83 -11.24 -0.53
CA MET A 153 -21.51 -10.07 -1.34
C MET A 153 -20.00 -9.84 -1.36
N PHE A 154 -19.38 -10.01 -2.53
CA PHE A 154 -17.94 -9.83 -2.70
C PHE A 154 -17.61 -8.90 -3.88
N TRP A 155 -16.60 -8.05 -3.70
CA TRP A 155 -15.99 -7.29 -4.78
C TRP A 155 -15.36 -8.24 -5.79
N THR A 156 -16.03 -8.44 -6.91
CA THR A 156 -15.55 -9.31 -7.99
C THR A 156 -15.07 -8.46 -9.15
N LEU A 157 -13.85 -8.71 -9.63
CA LEU A 157 -13.33 -8.05 -10.83
C LEU A 157 -13.88 -8.75 -12.07
N TYR A 158 -14.42 -7.96 -12.99
CA TYR A 158 -14.85 -8.40 -14.30
C TYR A 158 -14.02 -7.70 -15.38
N LEU A 159 -13.80 -8.41 -16.47
CA LEU A 159 -13.10 -7.93 -17.66
C LEU A 159 -14.07 -7.91 -18.84
N VAL A 160 -14.03 -6.80 -19.58
CA VAL A 160 -14.63 -6.71 -20.91
C VAL A 160 -13.49 -6.38 -21.87
N SER A 161 -13.06 -7.38 -22.64
CA SER A 161 -12.08 -7.13 -23.69
C SER A 161 -12.78 -6.82 -25.01
N LYS A 162 -12.27 -5.81 -25.72
CA LYS A 162 -12.74 -5.47 -27.08
C LYS A 162 -12.00 -6.24 -28.18
N ASN A 163 -10.90 -6.91 -27.84
CA ASN A 163 -9.96 -7.51 -28.80
C ASN A 163 -9.88 -9.05 -28.73
N ARG A 164 -10.65 -9.70 -27.85
CA ARG A 164 -10.77 -11.18 -27.82
C ARG A 164 -12.00 -11.62 -28.63
N GLU A 165 -12.01 -12.87 -29.09
CA GLU A 165 -13.13 -13.46 -29.85
C GLU A 165 -14.49 -13.34 -29.14
N ASP A 166 -14.48 -13.10 -27.81
CA ASP A 166 -15.64 -12.82 -26.96
C ASP A 166 -15.91 -11.31 -26.75
N ALA A 167 -15.66 -10.47 -27.77
CA ALA A 167 -15.75 -9.03 -27.67
C ALA A 167 -17.07 -8.56 -27.04
N GLY A 168 -16.99 -7.89 -25.89
CA GLY A 168 -18.15 -7.35 -25.18
C GLY A 168 -18.80 -8.27 -24.13
N ARG A 169 -18.34 -9.52 -23.94
CA ARG A 169 -18.81 -10.35 -22.83
C ARG A 169 -18.11 -10.01 -21.52
N LEU A 170 -18.91 -9.76 -20.48
CA LEU A 170 -18.45 -9.55 -19.12
C LEU A 170 -18.07 -10.89 -18.48
N ALA A 171 -16.77 -11.12 -18.26
CA ALA A 171 -16.25 -12.34 -17.65
C ALA A 171 -15.62 -12.05 -16.28
N PRO A 172 -15.93 -12.83 -15.23
CA PRO A 172 -15.25 -12.68 -13.95
C PRO A 172 -13.77 -13.05 -14.11
N TYR A 173 -12.90 -12.26 -13.52
CA TYR A 173 -11.47 -12.54 -13.44
C TYR A 173 -11.15 -13.26 -12.14
N SER A 174 -10.57 -14.45 -12.25
CA SER A 174 -10.19 -15.30 -11.11
C SER A 174 -8.68 -15.32 -10.83
N GLY A 175 -7.88 -14.55 -11.57
CA GLY A 175 -6.44 -14.50 -11.39
C GLY A 175 -5.98 -13.48 -10.34
N ASN A 176 -4.67 -13.34 -10.20
CA ASN A 176 -4.04 -12.39 -9.29
C ASN A 176 -3.95 -10.98 -9.92
N ILE A 177 -4.47 -9.95 -9.25
CA ILE A 177 -4.42 -8.56 -9.73
C ILE A 177 -2.99 -8.00 -9.86
N LYS A 178 -2.00 -8.61 -9.20
CA LYS A 178 -0.57 -8.30 -9.36
C LYS A 178 0.01 -8.80 -10.70
N GLU A 179 -0.63 -9.77 -11.32
CA GLU A 179 -0.20 -10.40 -12.59
C GLU A 179 -1.04 -9.92 -13.79
N LEU A 180 -2.21 -9.31 -13.53
CA LEU A 180 -3.07 -8.78 -14.56
C LEU A 180 -2.48 -7.51 -15.19
N ILE A 181 -2.02 -7.61 -16.44
CA ILE A 181 -1.53 -6.45 -17.22
C ILE A 181 -2.67 -5.87 -18.07
N PRO A 182 -3.03 -4.58 -17.90
CA PRO A 182 -4.08 -3.96 -18.68
C PRO A 182 -3.69 -3.65 -20.13
N HIS A 183 -4.67 -3.71 -21.04
CA HIS A 183 -4.48 -3.36 -22.45
C HIS A 183 -5.37 -2.18 -22.86
N THR A 184 -4.96 -1.48 -23.92
CA THR A 184 -5.74 -0.36 -24.46
C THR A 184 -7.12 -0.83 -24.91
N GLY A 185 -8.16 -0.18 -24.40
CA GLY A 185 -9.54 -0.40 -24.80
C GLY A 185 -10.28 -1.47 -23.99
N ASP A 186 -9.59 -2.21 -23.11
CA ASP A 186 -10.22 -3.10 -22.15
C ASP A 186 -10.94 -2.29 -21.05
N GLU A 187 -12.04 -2.84 -20.54
CA GLU A 187 -12.80 -2.27 -19.42
C GLU A 187 -12.71 -3.21 -18.22
N TYR A 188 -12.37 -2.62 -17.07
CA TYR A 188 -12.20 -3.32 -15.81
C TYR A 188 -13.29 -2.86 -14.85
N ILE A 189 -14.06 -3.81 -14.32
CA ILE A 189 -15.24 -3.48 -13.51
C ILE A 189 -15.16 -4.26 -12.21
N PHE A 190 -14.97 -3.56 -11.10
CA PHE A 190 -15.26 -4.16 -9.80
C PHE A 190 -16.76 -4.05 -9.54
N TRP A 191 -17.43 -5.18 -9.37
CA TRP A 191 -18.86 -5.24 -9.14
C TRP A 191 -19.17 -5.97 -7.84
N MET A 192 -19.84 -5.26 -6.94
CA MET A 192 -20.42 -5.80 -5.72
C MET A 192 -21.89 -6.20 -5.97
N ARG A 193 -22.15 -7.51 -6.04
CA ARG A 193 -23.49 -8.10 -6.19
C ARG A 193 -23.57 -9.44 -5.49
N SER A 194 -24.79 -9.87 -5.15
CA SER A 194 -25.01 -11.22 -4.65
C SER A 194 -24.71 -12.19 -5.78
N MET A 195 -23.97 -13.25 -5.46
CA MET A 195 -23.95 -14.43 -6.32
C MET A 195 -25.31 -15.14 -6.30
#